data_AF-A0A091TTC6-F1
#
_entry.id   AF-A0A091TTC6-F1
#
_cell.length_a   1.000
_cell.length_b   1.000
_cell.length_c   1.000
_cell.angle_alpha   90.00
_cell.angle_beta   90.00
_cell.angle_gamma   90.00
#
_symmetry.space_group_name_H-M   'P 1'
#
loop_
_entity.id
_entity.type
_entity.pdbx_description
1 polymer ?
#
loop_
_entity_poly.entity_id
_entity_poly.type
_entity_poly.pdbx_seq_one_letter_code
_entity_poly.pdbx_strand_id
1 'polypeptide(L)'
;LSQVAKLAALSSGLPFACITVYAATEKESKGQLMKPNQLPIYCPPPLKSKYVEEQPGLLQKQFSSVRQTTGRYIGWCKDAFVFVKNGIMDSIQFGKDAYVYLKNPPPEFLPKVGVITISGLAGIVLARKDSRFKKIAYPLGLTTLGVSVCYPAQSVVIAKVTGKKLFSASHQTYEAVRSLWAKKEDVSKV
;
A
#
# COMPACT_ATOMS: atom_id res chain seq x y z
N LEU A 1 -3.21 56.59 -2.60
CA LEU A 1 -4.48 55.83 -2.46
C LEU A 1 -4.26 54.45 -3.03
N SER A 2 -4.09 53.46 -2.15
CA SER A 2 -3.74 52.08 -2.46
C SER A 2 -4.94 51.31 -3.01
N GLN A 3 -4.76 50.59 -4.11
CA GLN A 3 -5.71 49.55 -4.52
C GLN A 3 -5.01 48.19 -4.41
N VAL A 4 -5.43 47.42 -3.42
CA VAL A 4 -4.95 46.06 -3.12
C VAL A 4 -5.70 45.09 -4.03
N ALA A 5 -4.99 44.49 -4.98
CA ALA A 5 -5.53 43.41 -5.81
C ALA A 5 -5.51 42.09 -5.02
N LYS A 6 -6.69 41.53 -4.74
CA LYS A 6 -6.87 40.21 -4.13
C LYS A 6 -6.45 39.12 -5.12
N LEU A 7 -5.47 38.30 -4.75
CA LEU A 7 -5.20 37.02 -5.42
C LEU A 7 -6.28 36.01 -5.00
N ALA A 8 -7.13 35.59 -5.94
CA ALA A 8 -7.99 34.43 -5.78
C ALA A 8 -7.28 33.20 -6.38
N ALA A 9 -7.14 32.15 -5.56
CA ALA A 9 -6.56 30.87 -5.94
C ALA A 9 -7.48 30.16 -6.95
N LEU A 10 -7.04 30.07 -8.21
CA LEU A 10 -7.65 29.21 -9.22
C LEU A 10 -6.91 27.87 -9.21
N SER A 11 -7.66 26.84 -8.86
CA SER A 11 -7.29 25.42 -8.95
C SER A 11 -6.63 25.13 -10.29
N SER A 12 -5.41 24.60 -10.25
CA SER A 12 -4.66 24.14 -11.42
C SER A 12 -5.29 22.86 -11.97
N GLY A 13 -6.31 23.01 -12.81
CA GLY A 13 -6.78 21.95 -13.69
C GLY A 13 -5.68 21.59 -14.68
N LEU A 14 -5.21 20.34 -14.65
CA LEU A 14 -4.32 19.79 -15.68
C LEU A 14 -5.00 19.94 -17.04
N PRO A 15 -4.39 20.59 -18.05
CA PRO A 15 -4.98 20.63 -19.37
C PRO A 15 -4.82 19.24 -20.00
N PHE A 16 -5.94 18.55 -20.21
CA PHE A 16 -6.02 17.42 -21.14
C PHE A 16 -5.62 17.95 -22.51
N ALA A 17 -4.39 17.67 -22.94
CA ALA A 17 -3.95 17.95 -24.29
C ALA A 17 -4.62 16.95 -25.25
N CYS A 18 -5.75 17.34 -25.82
CA CYS A 18 -6.36 16.62 -26.94
C CYS A 18 -5.43 16.76 -28.16
N ILE A 19 -4.75 15.68 -28.52
CA ILE A 19 -3.98 15.58 -29.76
C ILE A 19 -4.97 15.27 -30.88
N THR A 20 -5.40 16.30 -31.60
CA THR A 20 -6.18 16.13 -32.83
C THR A 20 -5.23 15.68 -33.93
N VAL A 21 -5.28 14.39 -34.28
CA VAL A 21 -4.51 13.83 -35.38
C VAL A 21 -5.24 14.19 -36.67
N TYR A 22 -4.67 15.11 -37.45
CA TYR A 22 -5.15 15.37 -38.80
C TYR A 22 -4.67 14.24 -39.71
N ALA A 23 -5.61 13.46 -40.23
CA ALA A 23 -5.33 12.56 -41.34
C ALA A 23 -4.86 13.40 -42.53
N ALA A 24 -3.73 13.01 -43.12
CA ALA A 24 -3.22 13.64 -44.33
C ALA A 24 -4.32 13.56 -45.40
N THR A 25 -4.83 14.72 -45.82
CA THR A 25 -5.71 14.81 -46.97
C THR A 25 -4.96 14.23 -48.15
N GLU A 26 -5.43 13.07 -48.59
CA GLU A 26 -5.02 12.42 -49.82
C GLU A 26 -5.15 13.44 -50.95
N LYS A 27 -3.99 13.96 -51.37
CA LYS A 27 -3.89 14.80 -52.56
C LYS A 27 -4.43 13.95 -53.69
N GLU A 28 -5.55 14.36 -54.29
CA GLU A 28 -6.07 13.77 -55.51
C GLU A 28 -4.92 13.71 -56.54
N SER A 29 -4.36 12.52 -56.70
CA SER A 29 -3.50 12.23 -57.83
C SER A 29 -4.38 12.37 -59.05
N LYS A 30 -4.02 13.28 -59.97
CA LYS A 30 -4.65 13.43 -61.29
C LYS A 30 -4.88 12.03 -61.88
N GLY A 31 -6.12 11.58 -61.86
CA GLY A 31 -6.48 10.23 -62.27
C GLY A 31 -6.21 10.07 -63.75
N GLN A 32 -5.17 9.30 -64.10
CA GLN A 32 -5.07 8.71 -65.42
C GLN A 32 -6.23 7.72 -65.54
N LEU A 33 -7.07 7.88 -66.57
CA LEU A 33 -8.24 7.02 -66.80
C LEU A 33 -7.77 5.60 -67.17
N MET A 34 -7.62 4.74 -66.16
CA MET A 34 -7.23 3.33 -66.31
C MET A 34 -8.49 2.47 -66.52
N LYS A 35 -8.45 1.53 -67.47
CA LYS A 35 -9.57 0.59 -67.69
C LYS A 35 -9.70 -0.38 -66.50
N PRO A 36 -10.93 -0.83 -66.14
CA PRO A 36 -11.16 -1.75 -65.01
C PRO A 36 -10.30 -3.03 -65.02
N ASN A 37 -9.93 -3.53 -66.20
CA ASN A 37 -9.07 -4.71 -66.37
C ASN A 37 -7.58 -4.49 -66.07
N GLN A 38 -7.15 -3.24 -65.88
CA GLN A 38 -5.76 -2.90 -65.54
C GLN A 38 -5.58 -2.58 -64.05
N LEU A 39 -6.67 -2.57 -63.28
CA LEU A 39 -6.60 -2.47 -61.84
C LEU A 39 -6.26 -3.88 -61.30
N PRO A 40 -5.15 -4.05 -60.56
CA PRO A 40 -4.87 -5.32 -59.91
C PRO A 40 -5.90 -5.53 -58.79
N ILE A 41 -7.01 -6.20 -59.11
CA ILE A 41 -8.14 -6.39 -58.18
C ILE A 41 -7.71 -7.27 -56.99
N TYR A 42 -6.75 -8.18 -57.18
CA TYR A 42 -6.17 -9.00 -56.11
C TYR A 42 -4.70 -9.35 -56.43
N CYS A 43 -3.76 -8.46 -56.13
CA CYS A 43 -2.35 -8.83 -56.09
C CYS A 43 -2.06 -9.48 -54.73
N PRO A 44 -1.69 -10.78 -54.65
CA PRO A 44 -1.31 -11.39 -53.39
C PRO A 44 -0.05 -10.69 -52.86
N PRO A 45 0.00 -10.36 -51.55
CA PRO A 45 1.15 -9.66 -50.98
C PRO A 45 2.43 -10.50 -51.16
N PRO A 46 3.61 -9.88 -51.31
CA PRO A 46 4.86 -10.58 -51.55
C PRO A 46 5.16 -11.63 -50.46
N LEU A 47 5.43 -12.88 -50.87
CA LEU A 47 5.70 -14.04 -49.99
C LEU A 47 6.93 -13.90 -49.07
N LYS A 48 7.78 -12.89 -49.29
CA LYS A 48 8.96 -12.60 -48.46
C LYS A 48 8.77 -11.25 -47.76
N SER A 49 7.93 -11.22 -46.73
CA SER A 49 7.86 -10.09 -45.82
C SER A 49 9.08 -10.12 -44.90
N LYS A 50 9.88 -9.05 -44.92
CA LYS A 50 10.93 -8.84 -43.93
C LYS A 50 10.27 -8.12 -42.76
N TYR A 51 10.16 -8.77 -41.61
CA TYR A 51 9.71 -8.08 -40.40
C TYR A 51 10.74 -7.00 -40.07
N VAL A 52 10.35 -5.74 -40.27
CA VAL A 52 11.14 -4.58 -39.85
C VAL A 52 10.57 -4.17 -38.51
N GLU A 53 11.35 -4.36 -37.45
CA GLU A 53 10.99 -3.86 -36.12
C GLU A 53 10.83 -2.34 -36.23
N GLU A 54 9.60 -1.86 -36.12
CA GLU A 54 9.30 -0.44 -36.23
C GLU A 54 9.95 0.28 -35.05
N GLN A 55 10.83 1.26 -35.34
CA GLN A 55 11.47 2.05 -34.29
C GLN A 55 10.36 2.70 -33.45
N PRO A 56 10.32 2.47 -32.13
CA PRO A 56 9.19 2.88 -31.32
C PRO A 56 9.01 4.40 -31.41
N GLY A 57 7.84 4.79 -31.91
CA GLY A 57 7.49 6.20 -32.08
C GLY A 57 7.53 6.96 -30.76
N LEU A 58 7.56 8.29 -30.84
CA LEU A 58 7.63 9.15 -29.64
C LEU A 58 6.53 8.80 -28.62
N LEU A 59 5.29 8.57 -29.09
CA LEU A 59 4.16 8.19 -28.25
C LEU A 59 4.31 6.81 -27.62
N GLN A 60 4.84 5.83 -28.36
CA GLN A 60 5.07 4.47 -27.84
C GLN A 60 6.14 4.47 -26.74
N LYS A 61 7.19 5.29 -26.88
CA LYS A 61 8.20 5.49 -25.83
C LYS A 61 7.60 6.15 -24.58
N GLN A 62 6.77 7.18 -24.74
CA GLN A 62 6.10 7.84 -23.61
C GLN A 62 5.15 6.88 -22.90
N PHE A 63 4.33 6.12 -23.63
CA PHE A 63 3.39 5.16 -23.04
C PHE A 63 4.13 4.02 -22.33
N SER A 64 5.24 3.56 -22.88
CA SER A 64 6.11 2.57 -22.23
C SER A 64 6.68 3.10 -20.91
N SER A 65 7.16 4.35 -20.89
CA SER A 65 7.66 5.02 -19.68
C SER A 65 6.57 5.16 -18.61
N VAL A 66 5.37 5.60 -19.01
CA VAL A 66 4.21 5.69 -18.11
C VAL A 66 3.83 4.31 -17.58
N ARG A 67 3.84 3.26 -18.40
CA ARG A 67 3.52 1.90 -17.95
C ARG A 67 4.54 1.34 -16.96
N GLN A 68 5.83 1.56 -17.21
CA GLN A 68 6.91 1.12 -16.31
C GLN A 68 6.86 1.83 -14.95
N THR A 69 6.61 3.14 -14.96
CA THR A 69 6.47 3.94 -13.73
C THR A 69 5.19 3.59 -12.97
N THR A 70 4.07 3.49 -13.67
CA THR A 70 2.74 3.18 -13.08
C THR A 70 2.69 1.77 -12.49
N GLY A 71 3.39 0.79 -13.07
CA GLY A 71 3.43 -0.59 -12.56
C GLY A 71 3.82 -0.71 -11.09
N ARG A 72 4.76 0.13 -10.63
CA ARG A 72 5.18 0.16 -9.22
C ARG A 72 4.08 0.69 -8.28
N TYR A 73 3.35 1.73 -8.71
CA TYR A 73 2.27 2.32 -7.92
C TYR A 73 1.05 1.40 -7.85
N ILE A 74 0.72 0.70 -8.94
CA ILE A 74 -0.41 -0.24 -8.98
C ILE A 74 -0.19 -1.39 -8.00
N GLY A 75 1.03 -1.93 -7.89
CA GLY A 75 1.34 -2.99 -6.93
C GLY A 75 1.08 -2.56 -5.49
N TRP A 76 1.65 -1.42 -5.09
CA TRP A 76 1.46 -0.88 -3.73
C TRP A 76 -0.01 -0.53 -3.42
N CYS A 77 -0.72 0.06 -4.39
CA CYS A 77 -2.13 0.39 -4.24
C CYS A 77 -3.00 -0.87 -4.10
N LYS A 78 -2.71 -1.93 -4.87
CA LYS A 78 -3.39 -3.23 -4.74
C LYS A 78 -3.16 -3.85 -3.36
N ASP A 79 -1.92 -3.86 -2.88
CA ASP A 79 -1.58 -4.41 -1.57
C ASP A 79 -2.27 -3.64 -0.44
N ALA A 80 -2.24 -2.32 -0.49
CA ALA A 80 -2.94 -1.46 0.47
C ALA A 80 -4.46 -1.71 0.44
N PHE A 81 -5.06 -1.81 -0.75
CA PHE A 81 -6.48 -2.09 -0.90
C PHE A 81 -6.85 -3.47 -0.33
N VAL A 82 -6.07 -4.51 -0.62
CA VAL A 82 -6.28 -5.86 -0.08
C VAL A 82 -6.14 -5.86 1.43
N PHE A 83 -5.15 -5.16 1.99
CA PHE A 83 -4.98 -5.02 3.43
C PHE A 83 -6.19 -4.34 4.08
N VAL A 84 -6.68 -3.24 3.52
CA VAL A 84 -7.87 -2.54 4.03
C VAL A 84 -9.11 -3.42 3.94
N LYS A 85 -9.33 -4.09 2.81
CA LYS A 85 -10.46 -5.01 2.62
C LYS A 85 -10.44 -6.14 3.64
N ASN A 86 -9.28 -6.77 3.84
CA ASN A 86 -9.12 -7.84 4.81
C ASN A 86 -9.33 -7.32 6.24
N GLY A 87 -8.75 -6.16 6.58
CA GLY A 87 -8.95 -5.53 7.89
C GLY A 87 -10.41 -5.22 8.20
N ILE A 88 -11.17 -4.71 7.23
CA ILE A 88 -12.62 -4.47 7.39
C ILE A 88 -13.35 -5.80 7.62
N MET A 89 -13.09 -6.81 6.80
CA MET A 89 -13.72 -8.12 6.91
C MET A 89 -13.41 -8.79 8.27
N ASP A 90 -12.16 -8.75 8.70
CA ASP A 90 -11.71 -9.26 9.99
C ASP A 90 -12.37 -8.52 11.14
N SER A 91 -12.54 -7.19 11.04
CA SER A 91 -13.21 -6.39 12.07
C SER A 91 -14.70 -6.74 12.21
N ILE A 92 -15.39 -6.97 11.09
CA ILE A 92 -16.80 -7.38 11.09
C ILE A 92 -16.93 -8.79 11.67
N GLN A 93 -16.02 -9.70 11.32
CA GLN A 93 -16.04 -11.07 11.82
C GLN A 93 -15.74 -11.11 13.32
N PHE A 94 -14.73 -10.36 13.76
CA PHE A 94 -14.41 -10.17 15.18
C PHE A 94 -15.60 -9.58 15.95
N GLY A 95 -16.29 -8.59 15.38
CA GLY A 95 -17.49 -7.99 15.98
C GLY A 95 -18.65 -8.99 16.11
N LYS A 96 -18.88 -9.82 15.09
CA LYS A 96 -19.90 -10.89 15.14
C LYS A 96 -19.56 -11.94 16.20
N ASP A 97 -18.31 -12.39 16.23
CA ASP A 97 -17.82 -13.36 17.20
C ASP A 97 -17.95 -12.81 18.64
N ALA A 98 -17.51 -11.57 18.86
CA ALA A 98 -17.69 -10.88 20.13
C ALA A 98 -19.16 -10.72 20.52
N TYR A 99 -20.04 -10.39 19.58
CA TYR A 99 -21.47 -10.27 19.83
C TYR A 99 -22.09 -11.61 20.27
N VAL A 100 -21.78 -12.71 19.56
CA VAL A 100 -22.26 -14.05 19.91
C VAL A 100 -21.76 -14.46 21.30
N TYR A 101 -20.49 -14.16 21.59
CA TYR A 101 -19.86 -14.45 22.89
C TYR A 101 -20.50 -13.63 24.03
N LEU A 102 -20.81 -12.36 23.80
CA LEU A 102 -21.48 -11.49 24.78
C LEU A 102 -22.96 -11.83 24.96
N LYS A 103 -23.62 -12.43 23.95
CA LYS A 103 -25.02 -12.82 24.02
C LYS A 103 -25.28 -13.97 25.00
N ASN A 104 -24.32 -14.87 25.17
CA ASN A 104 -24.39 -15.96 26.15
C ASN A 104 -23.04 -16.05 26.89
N PRO A 105 -22.76 -15.15 27.85
CA PRO A 105 -21.46 -15.10 28.49
C PRO A 105 -21.27 -16.34 29.37
N PRO A 106 -20.10 -17.01 29.30
CA PRO A 106 -19.77 -18.04 30.27
C PRO A 106 -19.67 -17.39 31.67
N PRO A 107 -20.04 -18.11 32.74
CA PRO A 107 -20.11 -17.55 34.10
C PRO A 107 -18.78 -16.94 34.59
N GLU A 108 -17.66 -17.42 34.05
CA GLU A 108 -16.31 -16.96 34.36
C GLU A 108 -15.89 -15.66 33.63
N PHE A 109 -16.68 -15.15 32.68
CA PHE A 109 -16.27 -14.00 31.87
C PHE A 109 -16.35 -12.67 32.63
N LEU A 110 -17.49 -12.38 33.26
CA LEU A 110 -17.71 -11.11 33.98
C LEU A 110 -16.73 -10.91 35.15
N PRO A 111 -16.45 -11.94 36.00
CA PRO A 111 -15.46 -11.81 37.06
C PRO A 111 -14.06 -11.53 36.51
N LYS A 112 -13.63 -12.23 35.46
CA LYS A 112 -12.31 -12.03 34.83
C LYS A 112 -12.17 -10.63 34.22
N VAL A 113 -13.18 -10.14 33.52
CA VAL A 113 -13.19 -8.77 32.98
C VAL A 113 -13.21 -7.74 34.11
N GLY A 114 -13.93 -8.00 35.20
CA GLY A 114 -13.91 -7.17 36.40
C GLY A 114 -12.51 -7.04 36.99
N VAL A 115 -11.80 -8.15 37.17
CA VAL A 115 -10.41 -8.13 37.69
C VAL A 115 -9.48 -7.36 36.75
N ILE A 116 -9.59 -7.55 35.43
CA ILE A 116 -8.76 -6.84 34.45
C ILE A 116 -9.04 -5.33 34.48
N THR A 117 -10.31 -4.92 34.55
CA THR A 117 -10.68 -3.50 34.60
C THR A 117 -10.23 -2.84 35.89
N ILE A 118 -10.42 -3.49 37.04
CA ILE A 118 -9.92 -3.01 38.34
C ILE A 118 -8.38 -2.89 38.32
N SER A 119 -7.67 -3.88 37.77
CA SER A 119 -6.21 -3.84 37.64
C SER A 119 -5.73 -2.69 36.76
N GLY A 120 -6.38 -2.46 35.62
CA GLY A 120 -6.06 -1.34 34.73
C GLY A 120 -6.35 0.03 35.35
N LEU A 121 -7.50 0.16 36.02
CA LEU A 121 -7.88 1.37 36.77
C LEU A 121 -6.91 1.65 37.92
N ALA A 122 -6.48 0.62 38.65
CA ALA A 122 -5.46 0.75 39.68
C ALA A 122 -4.14 1.28 39.09
N GLY A 123 -3.75 0.82 37.90
CA GLY A 123 -2.57 1.34 37.19
C GLY A 123 -2.69 2.80 36.79
N ILE A 124 -3.88 3.25 36.39
CA ILE A 124 -4.14 4.67 36.08
C ILE A 124 -4.05 5.51 37.36
N VAL A 125 -4.65 5.04 38.46
CA VAL A 125 -4.61 5.73 39.76
C VAL A 125 -3.18 5.84 40.27
N LEU A 126 -2.40 4.76 40.20
CA LEU A 126 -1.00 4.75 40.63
C LEU A 126 -0.14 5.68 39.77
N ALA A 127 -0.44 5.80 38.47
CA ALA A 127 0.32 6.65 37.58
C ALA A 127 -0.06 8.14 37.62
N ARG A 128 -1.08 8.54 38.41
CA ARG A 128 -1.54 9.95 38.49
C ARG A 128 -0.42 10.91 38.89
N LYS A 129 0.46 10.50 39.81
CA LYS A 129 1.54 11.32 40.38
C LYS A 129 2.87 11.21 39.62
N ASP A 130 2.92 10.40 38.58
CA ASP A 130 4.16 9.96 37.93
C ASP A 130 4.38 10.56 36.51
N SER A 131 5.60 10.37 36.00
CA SER A 131 6.04 10.81 34.65
C SER A 131 5.15 10.32 33.51
N ARG A 132 5.15 11.04 32.37
CA ARG A 132 4.35 10.72 31.16
C ARG A 132 4.54 9.27 30.68
N PHE A 133 5.73 8.70 30.86
CA PHE A 133 6.00 7.30 30.53
C PHE A 133 5.26 6.33 31.47
N LYS A 134 5.35 6.56 32.78
CA LYS A 134 4.71 5.74 33.81
C LYS A 134 3.17 5.77 33.71
N LYS A 135 2.60 6.88 33.25
CA LYS A 135 1.17 7.01 32.88
C LYS A 135 0.70 6.02 31.84
N ILE A 136 1.60 5.52 31.00
CA ILE A 136 1.28 4.53 29.96
C ILE A 136 1.75 3.14 30.40
N ALA A 137 2.96 3.04 30.96
CA ALA A 137 3.55 1.77 31.35
C ALA A 137 2.79 1.07 32.49
N TYR A 138 2.30 1.80 33.51
CA TYR A 138 1.61 1.17 34.63
C TYR A 138 0.23 0.60 34.29
N PRO A 139 -0.68 1.32 33.62
CA PRO A 139 -1.94 0.73 33.16
C PRO A 139 -1.70 -0.45 32.23
N LEU A 140 -0.75 -0.32 31.30
CA LEU A 140 -0.44 -1.41 30.36
C LEU A 140 0.14 -2.63 31.08
N GLY A 141 1.08 -2.43 32.00
CA GLY A 141 1.72 -3.48 32.80
C GLY A 141 0.72 -4.20 33.71
N LEU A 142 -0.09 -3.46 34.47
CA LEU A 142 -1.07 -4.08 35.37
C LEU A 142 -2.22 -4.74 34.62
N THR A 143 -2.67 -4.17 33.50
CA THR A 143 -3.69 -4.80 32.64
C THR A 143 -3.14 -6.09 32.03
N THR A 144 -1.90 -6.08 31.50
CA THR A 144 -1.29 -7.29 30.93
C THR A 144 -1.06 -8.37 31.98
N LEU A 145 -0.68 -8.01 33.20
CA LEU A 145 -0.62 -8.95 34.32
C LEU A 145 -2.01 -9.54 34.64
N GLY A 146 -3.04 -8.70 34.70
CA GLY A 146 -4.43 -9.13 34.91
C GLY A 146 -4.90 -10.10 33.83
N VAL A 147 -4.61 -9.81 32.55
CA VAL A 147 -4.92 -10.70 31.43
C VAL A 147 -4.13 -12.01 31.53
N SER A 148 -2.85 -11.96 31.89
CA SER A 148 -1.99 -13.14 32.06
C SER A 148 -2.51 -14.10 33.13
N VAL A 149 -2.96 -13.55 34.27
CA VAL A 149 -3.52 -14.34 35.37
C VAL A 149 -4.91 -14.88 35.03
N CYS A 150 -5.76 -14.09 34.38
CA CYS A 150 -7.13 -14.49 34.05
C CYS A 150 -7.25 -15.38 32.79
N TYR A 151 -6.28 -15.32 31.87
CA TYR A 151 -6.25 -16.06 30.59
C TYR A 151 -4.85 -16.60 30.22
N PRO A 152 -4.22 -17.44 31.06
CA PRO A 152 -2.83 -17.86 30.89
C PRO A 152 -2.56 -18.63 29.59
N ALA A 153 -3.50 -19.48 29.17
CA ALA A 153 -3.36 -20.26 27.93
C ALA A 153 -3.27 -19.36 26.69
N GLN A 154 -4.08 -18.30 26.62
CA GLN A 154 -4.07 -17.35 25.51
C GLN A 154 -2.81 -16.47 25.56
N SER A 155 -2.40 -16.04 26.75
CA SER A 155 -1.20 -15.23 26.94
C SER A 155 0.07 -15.96 26.50
N VAL A 156 0.20 -17.27 26.76
CA VAL A 156 1.36 -18.05 26.31
C VAL A 156 1.40 -18.16 24.78
N VAL A 157 0.27 -18.35 24.12
CA VAL A 157 0.21 -18.42 22.65
C VAL A 157 0.62 -17.08 22.04
N ILE A 158 0.07 -15.97 22.54
CA ILE A 158 0.39 -14.62 22.08
C ILE A 158 1.88 -14.31 22.33
N ALA A 159 2.40 -14.64 23.51
CA ALA A 159 3.81 -14.44 23.84
C ALA A 159 4.74 -15.24 22.90
N LYS A 160 4.38 -16.48 22.55
CA LYS A 160 5.15 -17.31 21.60
C LYS A 160 5.14 -16.72 20.18
N VAL A 161 3.98 -16.30 19.68
CA VAL A 161 3.85 -15.74 18.33
C VAL A 161 4.59 -14.39 18.24
N THR A 162 4.38 -13.51 19.20
CA THR A 162 5.04 -12.20 19.28
C THR A 162 6.55 -12.35 19.48
N GLY A 163 6.99 -13.26 20.36
CA GLY A 163 8.40 -13.53 20.61
C GLY A 163 9.13 -14.00 19.35
N LYS A 164 8.54 -14.91 18.57
CA LYS A 164 9.12 -15.36 17.29
C LYS A 164 9.24 -14.22 16.28
N LYS A 165 8.20 -13.39 16.15
CA LYS A 165 8.20 -12.23 15.24
C LYS A 165 9.26 -11.20 15.64
N LEU A 166 9.32 -10.86 16.93
CA LEU A 166 10.28 -9.90 17.47
C LEU A 166 11.71 -10.41 17.32
N PHE A 167 11.95 -11.69 17.59
CA PHE A 167 13.27 -12.32 17.39
C PHE A 167 13.70 -12.29 15.92
N SER A 168 12.79 -12.60 14.99
CA SER A 168 13.11 -12.54 13.56
C SER A 168 13.39 -11.12 13.07
N ALA A 169 12.60 -10.13 13.54
CA ALA A 169 12.79 -8.73 13.19
C ALA A 169 14.07 -8.16 13.82
N SER A 170 14.40 -8.55 15.06
CA SER A 170 15.66 -8.15 15.70
C SER A 170 16.85 -8.75 14.98
N HIS A 171 16.76 -10.01 14.53
CA HIS A 171 17.81 -10.66 13.73
C HIS A 171 18.03 -9.90 12.41
N GLN A 172 16.95 -9.58 11.69
CA GLN A 172 17.04 -8.79 10.45
C GLN A 172 17.65 -7.41 10.68
N THR A 173 17.26 -6.73 11.76
CA THR A 173 17.80 -5.41 12.11
C THR A 173 19.28 -5.50 12.49
N TYR A 174 19.65 -6.52 13.25
CA TYR A 174 21.04 -6.77 13.64
C TYR A 174 21.93 -7.05 12.42
N GLU A 175 21.51 -7.93 11.52
CA GLU A 175 22.23 -8.21 10.27
C GLU A 175 22.36 -6.96 9.38
N ALA A 176 21.30 -6.15 9.30
CA ALA A 176 21.35 -4.88 8.56
C ALA A 176 22.39 -3.91 9.17
N VAL A 177 22.37 -3.71 10.48
CA VAL A 177 23.34 -2.84 11.17
C VAL A 177 24.76 -3.38 11.04
N ARG A 178 24.95 -4.71 11.17
CA ARG A 178 26.23 -5.38 11.01
C ARG A 178 26.80 -5.19 9.61
N SER A 179 25.97 -5.32 8.57
CA SER A 179 26.40 -5.13 7.18
C SER A 179 26.87 -3.69 6.91
N LEU A 180 26.22 -2.69 7.53
CA LEU A 180 26.62 -1.29 7.42
C LEU A 180 27.94 -1.02 8.15
N TRP A 181 28.15 -1.66 9.31
CA TRP A 181 29.38 -1.49 10.07
C TRP A 181 30.59 -2.16 9.40
N ALA A 182 30.43 -3.37 8.87
CA ALA A 182 31.46 -4.06 8.09
C ALA A 182 31.92 -3.24 6.87
N LYS A 183 30.97 -2.66 6.12
CA LYS A 183 31.28 -1.78 4.98
C LYS A 183 32.09 -0.54 5.36
N LYS A 184 31.91 -0.01 6.58
CA LYS A 184 32.65 1.16 7.08
C LYS A 184 34.10 0.80 7.43
N GLU A 185 34.33 -0.39 7.95
CA GLU A 185 35.69 -0.87 8.26
C GLU A 185 36.51 -1.14 6.99
N ASP A 186 35.88 -1.64 5.92
CA ASP A 186 36.54 -1.85 4.63
C ASP A 186 36.95 -0.51 3.96
N VAL A 187 36.12 0.54 4.10
CA VAL A 187 36.42 1.88 3.57
C VAL A 187 37.52 2.60 4.37
N SER A 188 37.72 2.24 5.64
CA SER A 188 38.75 2.83 6.50
C SER A 188 40.13 2.17 6.35
N LYS A 189 40.23 1.04 5.64
CA LYS A 189 41.48 0.28 5.43
C LYS A 189 42.09 0.48 4.03
N VAL A 190 41.52 1.38 3.22
CA VAL A 190 42.04 1.86 1.94
C VAL A 190 42.57 3.28 2.12
#